data_AF-A0A973LY34-F1
#
_entry.id   AF-A0A973LY34-F1
#
_cell.length_a   1.000
_cell.length_b   1.000
_cell.length_c   1.000
_cell.angle_alpha   90.00
_cell.angle_beta   90.00
_cell.angle_gamma   90.00
#
_symmetry.space_group_name_H-M   'P 1'
#
loop_
_entity.id
_entity.type
_entity.pdbx_description
1 polymer ?
#
loop_
_entity_poly.entity_id
_entity_poly.type
_entity_poly.pdbx_seq_one_letter_code
_entity_poly.pdbx_strand_id
1 'polypeptide(L)'
;PAWSKPSLTLLSLWSCGQLAVIFMAALLDVPRHLYEAAAIDGAGAWRQFRSVTLPTIAPVLMFALVTNVIYALQYFTQAMIASRVASGSTDSPGTSFTPGYPDESLLTLPQWLFQSGFRDWTMGYACVLALLLFAASMIFTLILLRQFRRAEEAV
;
A
#
# COMPACT_ATOMS: atom_id res chain seq x y z
N PRO A 1 6.11 -14.61 17.43
CA PRO A 1 5.33 -13.36 17.26
C PRO A 1 6.15 -12.14 16.78
N ALA A 2 7.29 -11.80 17.40
CA ALA A 2 8.02 -10.56 17.11
C ALA A 2 8.49 -10.41 15.64
N TRP A 3 8.88 -11.52 15.00
CA TRP A 3 9.36 -11.53 13.62
C TRP A 3 8.26 -11.53 12.55
N SER A 4 7.00 -11.73 12.95
CA SER A 4 5.88 -11.91 12.01
C SER A 4 5.56 -10.63 11.24
N LYS A 5 5.48 -9.48 11.92
CA LYS A 5 5.23 -8.19 11.25
C LYS A 5 6.41 -7.78 10.37
N PRO A 6 7.68 -7.83 10.84
CA PRO A 6 8.84 -7.53 9.99
C PRO A 6 8.96 -8.42 8.75
N SER A 7 8.74 -9.74 8.87
CA SER A 7 8.83 -10.65 7.71
C SER A 7 7.79 -10.31 6.63
N LEU A 8 6.57 -10.00 7.05
CA LEU A 8 5.49 -9.60 6.16
C LEU A 8 5.75 -8.22 5.52
N THR A 9 6.37 -7.29 6.25
CA THR A 9 6.82 -6.02 5.66
C THR A 9 7.93 -6.21 4.63
N LEU A 10 8.86 -7.14 4.84
CA LEU A 10 9.91 -7.46 3.86
C LEU A 10 9.33 -8.10 2.59
N LEU A 11 8.32 -8.97 2.75
CA LEU A 11 7.58 -9.53 1.62
C LEU A 11 6.87 -8.43 0.80
N SER A 12 6.23 -7.47 1.48
CA SER A 12 5.64 -6.31 0.82
C SER A 12 6.69 -5.44 0.14
N LEU A 13 7.85 -5.24 0.76
CA LEU A 13 8.94 -4.46 0.18
C LEU A 13 9.49 -5.12 -1.10
N TRP A 14 9.55 -6.45 -1.14
CA TRP A 14 9.95 -7.20 -2.33
C TRP A 14 9.01 -6.93 -3.52
N SER A 15 7.73 -6.64 -3.28
CA SER A 15 6.76 -6.29 -4.32
C SER A 15 6.85 -4.84 -4.86
N CYS A 16 7.91 -4.09 -4.51
CA CYS A 16 8.08 -2.69 -4.94
C CYS A 16 8.34 -2.50 -6.45
N GLY A 17 8.54 -3.58 -7.22
CA GLY A 17 8.90 -3.52 -8.64
C GLY A 17 7.92 -2.71 -9.50
N GLN A 18 6.60 -2.84 -9.28
CA GLN A 18 5.61 -2.07 -10.03
C GLN A 18 5.73 -0.56 -9.78
N LEU A 19 5.99 -0.19 -8.52
CA LEU A 19 6.15 1.19 -8.10
C LEU A 19 7.44 1.80 -8.70
N ALA A 20 8.52 1.01 -8.74
CA ALA A 20 9.77 1.41 -9.39
C ALA A 20 9.59 1.74 -10.88
N VAL A 21 8.82 0.93 -11.62
CA VAL A 21 8.52 1.19 -13.04
C VAL A 21 7.73 2.48 -13.22
N ILE A 22 6.72 2.71 -12.38
CA ILE A 22 5.90 3.94 -12.40
C ILE A 22 6.78 5.17 -12.15
N PHE A 23 7.65 5.12 -11.15
CA PHE A 23 8.58 6.22 -10.85
C PHE A 23 9.62 6.44 -11.93
N MET A 24 10.12 5.38 -12.55
CA MET A 24 11.05 5.51 -13.66
C MET A 24 10.41 6.19 -14.86
N ALA A 25 9.17 5.83 -15.20
CA ALA A 25 8.41 6.49 -16.26
C ALA A 25 8.19 7.98 -15.95
N ALA A 26 7.82 8.32 -14.71
CA ALA A 26 7.61 9.71 -14.28
C ALA A 26 8.91 10.54 -14.33
N LEU A 27 10.04 9.95 -13.93
CA LEU A 27 11.34 10.62 -13.99
C LEU A 27 11.83 10.86 -15.41
N LEU A 28 11.52 9.95 -16.35
CA LEU A 28 11.84 10.10 -17.76
C LEU A 28 11.04 11.22 -18.44
N ASP A 29 9.85 11.52 -17.94
CA ASP A 29 8.97 12.57 -18.46
C ASP A 29 9.40 13.99 -18.03
N VAL A 30 10.33 14.10 -17.07
CA VAL A 30 10.81 15.41 -16.60
C VAL A 30 11.63 16.11 -17.70
N PRO A 31 11.22 17.29 -18.18
CA PRO A 31 11.93 17.99 -19.25
C PRO A 31 13.35 18.39 -18.86
N ARG A 32 14.34 18.08 -19.71
CA ARG A 32 15.76 18.36 -19.45
C ARG A 32 16.07 19.86 -19.29
N HIS A 33 15.34 20.72 -20.00
CA HIS A 33 15.56 22.18 -19.95
C HIS A 33 15.37 22.77 -18.54
N LEU A 34 14.53 22.15 -17.69
CA LEU A 34 14.35 22.60 -16.30
C LEU A 34 15.61 22.37 -15.45
N TYR A 35 16.34 21.28 -15.71
CA TYR A 35 17.62 21.02 -15.04
C TYR A 35 18.73 21.95 -15.55
N GLU A 36 18.74 22.25 -16.83
CA GLU A 36 19.70 23.20 -17.42
C GLU A 36 19.49 24.62 -16.85
N ALA A 37 18.24 25.09 -16.78
CA ALA A 37 17.90 26.36 -16.15
C ALA A 37 18.34 26.40 -14.67
N ALA A 38 18.01 25.35 -13.91
CA ALA A 38 18.43 25.26 -12.50
C ALA A 38 19.96 25.22 -12.33
N ALA A 39 20.69 24.60 -13.25
CA ALA A 39 22.15 24.59 -13.23
C ALA A 39 22.74 25.98 -13.53
N ILE A 40 22.16 26.74 -14.46
CA ILE A 40 22.53 28.13 -14.73
C ILE A 40 22.30 29.02 -13.49
N ASP A 41 21.21 28.77 -12.75
CA ASP A 41 20.90 29.45 -11.48
C ASP A 41 21.78 28.98 -10.29
N GLY A 42 22.78 28.13 -10.53
CA GLY A 42 23.70 27.64 -9.50
C GLY A 42 23.07 26.63 -8.53
N ALA A 43 21.94 26.02 -8.88
CA ALA A 43 21.33 24.99 -8.05
C ALA A 43 22.15 23.69 -8.11
N GLY A 44 22.66 23.25 -6.95
CA GLY A 44 23.30 21.94 -6.81
C GLY A 44 22.29 20.77 -6.87
N ALA A 45 22.80 19.53 -6.94
CA ALA A 45 21.99 18.33 -7.15
C ALA A 45 20.80 18.17 -6.18
N TRP A 46 20.99 18.48 -4.88
CA TRP A 46 19.89 18.41 -3.90
C TRP A 46 18.79 19.45 -4.14
N ARG A 47 19.18 20.66 -4.55
CA ARG A 47 18.23 21.73 -4.86
C ARG A 47 17.46 21.38 -6.13
N GLN A 48 18.14 20.91 -7.18
CA GLN A 48 17.50 20.41 -8.40
C GLN A 48 16.50 19.29 -8.11
N PHE A 49 16.85 18.32 -7.26
CA PHE A 49 15.92 17.25 -6.89
C PHE A 49 14.65 17.80 -6.20
N ARG A 50 14.80 18.69 -5.22
CA ARG A 50 13.66 19.19 -4.44
C ARG A 50 12.83 20.25 -5.17
N SER A 51 13.42 21.06 -6.04
CA SER A 51 12.74 22.17 -6.72
C SER A 51 12.34 21.87 -8.17
N VAL A 52 12.94 20.86 -8.81
CA VAL A 52 12.60 20.45 -10.18
C VAL A 52 11.97 19.07 -10.15
N THR A 53 12.72 18.03 -9.75
CA THR A 53 12.27 16.64 -9.86
C THR A 53 11.02 16.37 -9.04
N LEU A 54 11.06 16.64 -7.73
CA LEU A 54 9.99 16.35 -6.78
C LEU A 54 8.65 17.01 -7.16
N PRO A 55 8.57 18.32 -7.47
CA PRO A 55 7.30 18.94 -7.87
C PRO A 55 6.80 18.44 -9.23
N THR A 56 7.68 18.18 -10.21
CA THR A 56 7.24 17.66 -11.51
C THR A 56 6.63 16.26 -11.41
N ILE A 57 7.21 15.36 -10.60
CA ILE A 57 6.66 14.00 -10.41
C ILE A 57 5.60 13.91 -9.30
N ALA A 58 5.29 15.02 -8.61
CA ALA A 58 4.37 15.02 -7.46
C ALA A 58 2.99 14.40 -7.78
N PRO A 59 2.35 14.66 -8.93
CA PRO A 59 1.07 14.03 -9.27
C PRO A 59 1.16 12.50 -9.34
N VAL A 60 2.24 11.98 -9.93
CA VAL A 60 2.46 10.53 -10.04
C VAL A 60 2.78 9.92 -8.68
N LEU A 61 3.59 10.61 -7.86
CA LEU A 61 3.92 10.18 -6.50
C LEU A 61 2.66 10.09 -5.63
N MET A 62 1.76 11.04 -5.76
CA MET A 62 0.50 11.09 -5.02
C MET A 62 -0.47 10.00 -5.48
N PHE A 63 -0.59 9.78 -6.79
CA PHE A 63 -1.36 8.65 -7.33
C PHE A 63 -0.83 7.30 -6.80
N ALA A 64 0.49 7.11 -6.84
CA ALA A 64 1.13 5.90 -6.33
C ALA A 64 0.89 5.73 -4.81
N LEU A 65 0.99 6.81 -4.03
CA LEU A 65 0.74 6.81 -2.59
C LEU A 65 -0.71 6.40 -2.28
N VAL A 66 -1.70 7.03 -2.90
CA VAL A 66 -3.13 6.72 -2.71
C VAL A 66 -3.41 5.26 -3.02
N THR A 67 -2.93 4.81 -4.18
CA THR A 67 -3.14 3.43 -4.62
C THR A 67 -2.50 2.42 -3.66
N ASN A 68 -1.29 2.70 -3.16
CA ASN A 68 -0.62 1.83 -2.18
C ASN A 68 -1.33 1.80 -0.82
N VAL A 69 -1.89 2.92 -0.36
CA VAL A 69 -2.69 2.94 0.87
C VAL A 69 -3.94 2.08 0.73
N ILE A 70 -4.60 2.13 -0.43
CA ILE A 70 -5.75 1.26 -0.74
C ILE A 70 -5.32 -0.22 -0.72
N TYR A 71 -4.21 -0.56 -1.38
CA TYR A 71 -3.66 -1.92 -1.37
C TYR A 71 -3.31 -2.41 0.05
N ALA A 72 -2.74 -1.54 0.89
CA ALA A 72 -2.40 -1.88 2.27
C ALA A 72 -3.65 -2.16 3.12
N LEU A 73 -4.74 -1.39 2.93
CA LEU A 73 -6.01 -1.64 3.62
C LEU A 73 -6.68 -2.95 3.17
N GLN A 74 -6.49 -3.33 1.89
CA GLN A 74 -7.01 -4.56 1.31
C GLN A 74 -6.03 -5.74 1.37
N TYR A 75 -5.00 -5.65 2.22
CA TYR A 75 -3.93 -6.63 2.26
C TYR A 75 -4.43 -7.97 2.81
N PHE A 76 -4.68 -8.91 1.90
CA PHE A 76 -5.32 -10.19 2.19
C PHE A 76 -4.43 -11.36 1.80
N THR A 77 -4.14 -11.52 0.51
CA THR A 77 -3.52 -12.72 -0.05
C THR A 77 -2.18 -13.02 0.59
N GLN A 78 -1.29 -12.02 0.63
CA GLN A 78 0.03 -12.18 1.22
C GLN A 78 -0.04 -12.46 2.74
N ALA A 79 -0.95 -11.79 3.48
CA ALA A 79 -1.12 -12.02 4.91
C ALA A 79 -1.68 -13.41 5.22
N MET A 80 -2.66 -13.87 4.45
CA MET A 80 -3.23 -15.20 4.58
C MET A 80 -2.19 -16.28 4.27
N ILE A 81 -1.44 -16.14 3.18
CA ILE A 81 -0.41 -17.11 2.81
C ILE A 81 0.73 -17.10 3.82
N ALA A 82 1.21 -15.92 4.23
CA ALA A 82 2.30 -15.81 5.20
C ALA A 82 1.94 -16.43 6.55
N SER A 83 0.71 -16.20 7.04
CA SER A 83 0.25 -16.82 8.28
C SER A 83 0.08 -18.33 8.13
N ARG A 84 -0.41 -18.85 6.99
CA ARG A 84 -0.49 -20.30 6.70
C ARG A 84 0.87 -20.98 6.71
N VAL A 85 1.84 -20.36 6.04
CA VAL A 85 3.21 -20.87 5.98
C VAL A 85 3.85 -20.83 7.38
N ALA A 86 3.63 -19.75 8.12
CA ALA A 86 4.16 -19.62 9.48
C ALA A 86 3.55 -20.63 10.46
N SER A 87 2.28 -21.01 10.30
CA SER A 87 1.63 -22.03 11.14
C SER A 87 2.04 -23.47 10.81
N GLY A 88 2.86 -23.69 9.78
CA GLY A 88 3.26 -25.03 9.34
C GLY A 88 2.10 -25.87 8.80
N SER A 89 0.94 -25.25 8.56
CA SER A 89 -0.23 -25.90 7.99
C SER A 89 -0.09 -25.91 6.47
N THR A 90 0.18 -27.08 5.89
CA THR A 90 0.08 -27.32 4.46
C THR A 90 -1.37 -27.59 4.06
N ASP A 91 -1.69 -27.40 2.77
CA ASP A 91 -3.01 -27.66 2.17
C ASP A 91 -3.36 -29.16 2.16
N SER A 92 -3.41 -29.79 3.33
CA SER A 92 -4.01 -31.11 3.52
C SER A 92 -5.50 -30.94 3.83
N PRO A 93 -6.40 -31.70 3.16
CA PRO A 93 -7.81 -31.70 3.50
C PRO A 93 -8.02 -31.97 4.99
N GLY A 94 -8.74 -31.09 5.68
CA GLY A 94 -9.00 -31.18 7.13
C GLY A 94 -8.03 -30.41 8.03
N THR A 95 -7.01 -29.71 7.50
CA THR A 95 -6.15 -28.86 8.34
C THR A 95 -6.86 -27.56 8.72
N SER A 96 -6.89 -27.28 10.03
CA SER A 96 -7.43 -26.04 10.57
C SER A 96 -6.37 -24.96 10.52
N PHE A 97 -6.46 -24.07 9.54
CA PHE A 97 -5.65 -22.86 9.49
C PHE A 97 -6.20 -21.83 10.48
N THR A 98 -5.35 -21.17 11.28
CA THR A 98 -5.76 -20.06 12.14
C THR A 98 -5.36 -18.74 11.50
N PRO A 99 -6.32 -17.92 11.05
CA PRO A 99 -6.00 -16.65 10.43
C PRO A 99 -5.21 -15.75 11.40
N GLY A 100 -4.13 -15.16 10.92
CA GLY A 100 -3.33 -14.20 11.70
C GLY A 100 -2.25 -14.82 12.57
N TYR A 101 -2.00 -16.13 12.45
CA TYR A 101 -0.89 -16.81 13.14
C TYR A 101 0.46 -16.09 12.89
N PRO A 102 1.30 -15.91 13.93
CA PRO A 102 1.14 -16.31 15.34
C PRO A 102 0.31 -15.31 16.16
N ASP A 103 -0.54 -15.80 17.07
CA ASP A 103 -1.33 -15.00 18.04
C ASP A 103 -2.10 -13.82 17.42
N GLU A 104 -2.77 -14.05 16.27
CA GLU A 104 -3.52 -13.02 15.53
C GLU A 104 -2.68 -11.80 15.10
N SER A 105 -1.34 -11.86 15.24
CA SER A 105 -0.44 -10.74 14.95
C SER A 105 -0.43 -10.33 13.48
N LEU A 106 -0.87 -11.19 12.57
CA LEU A 106 -0.98 -10.93 11.13
C LEU A 106 -2.44 -10.77 10.67
N LEU A 107 -3.39 -10.64 11.61
CA LEU A 107 -4.80 -10.54 11.28
C LEU A 107 -5.10 -9.20 10.60
N THR A 108 -5.58 -9.26 9.36
CA THR A 108 -6.07 -8.11 8.62
C THR A 108 -7.60 -8.11 8.56
N LEU A 109 -8.22 -6.93 8.40
CA LEU A 109 -9.69 -6.81 8.29
C LEU A 109 -10.27 -7.69 7.17
N PRO A 110 -9.68 -7.76 5.95
CA PRO A 110 -10.17 -8.66 4.90
C PRO A 110 -10.09 -10.14 5.30
N GLN A 111 -9.10 -10.51 6.11
CA GLN A 111 -8.95 -11.88 6.59
C GLN A 111 -10.05 -12.26 7.58
N TRP A 112 -10.42 -11.34 8.47
CA TRP A 112 -11.51 -11.52 9.42
C TRP A 112 -12.89 -11.58 8.73
N LEU A 113 -13.08 -10.72 7.72
CA LEU A 113 -14.23 -10.78 6.81
C LEU A 113 -14.37 -12.17 6.19
N PHE A 114 -13.28 -12.69 5.62
CA PHE A 114 -13.26 -13.99 4.97
C PHE A 114 -13.62 -15.13 5.93
N GLN A 115 -13.03 -15.12 7.13
CA GLN A 115 -13.34 -16.11 8.16
C GLN A 115 -14.83 -16.09 8.53
N SER A 116 -15.36 -14.90 8.83
CA SER A 116 -16.75 -14.75 9.25
C SER A 116 -17.75 -15.22 8.17
N GLY A 117 -17.50 -14.85 6.91
CA GLY A 117 -18.43 -15.14 5.81
C GLY A 117 -18.34 -16.56 5.27
N PHE A 118 -17.12 -17.07 5.05
CA PHE A 118 -16.90 -18.34 4.36
C PHE A 118 -16.64 -19.53 5.29
N ARG A 119 -16.22 -19.27 6.54
CA ARG A 119 -15.88 -20.35 7.49
C ARG A 119 -16.93 -20.48 8.58
N ASP A 120 -17.27 -19.38 9.21
CA ASP A 120 -18.25 -19.33 10.29
C ASP A 120 -19.69 -19.26 9.74
N TRP A 121 -19.85 -19.13 8.42
CA TRP A 121 -21.14 -19.02 7.71
C TRP A 121 -22.03 -17.87 8.19
N THR A 122 -21.45 -16.86 8.83
CA THR A 122 -22.14 -15.67 9.34
C THR A 122 -22.14 -14.54 8.30
N MET A 123 -22.80 -14.78 7.16
CA MET A 123 -22.76 -13.87 6.01
C MET A 123 -23.22 -12.45 6.33
N GLY A 124 -24.23 -12.28 7.18
CA GLY A 124 -24.72 -10.96 7.59
C GLY A 124 -23.65 -10.13 8.32
N TYR A 125 -22.87 -10.77 9.20
CA TYR A 125 -21.77 -10.11 9.90
C TYR A 125 -20.63 -9.77 8.93
N ALA A 126 -20.30 -10.69 8.02
CA ALA A 126 -19.32 -10.46 6.98
C ALA A 126 -19.69 -9.24 6.11
N CYS A 127 -20.96 -9.09 5.69
CA CYS A 127 -21.40 -7.93 4.93
C CYS A 127 -21.14 -6.59 5.67
N VAL A 128 -21.34 -6.55 6.99
CA VAL A 128 -21.04 -5.36 7.81
C VAL A 128 -19.54 -5.06 7.80
N LEU A 129 -18.69 -6.08 7.98
CA LEU A 129 -17.23 -5.92 7.91
C LEU A 129 -16.76 -5.40 6.55
N ALA A 130 -17.37 -5.88 5.46
CA ALA A 130 -17.06 -5.42 4.11
C ALA A 130 -17.42 -3.94 3.92
N LEU A 131 -18.59 -3.51 4.41
CA LEU A 131 -19.00 -2.10 4.36
C LEU A 131 -18.11 -1.21 5.22
N LEU A 132 -17.67 -1.68 6.39
CA LEU A 132 -16.71 -0.95 7.24
C LEU A 132 -15.35 -0.78 6.55
N LEU A 133 -14.84 -1.84 5.92
CA LEU A 133 -13.60 -1.78 5.15
C LEU A 133 -13.73 -0.80 3.97
N PHE A 134 -14.86 -0.82 3.28
CA PHE A 134 -15.16 0.12 2.20
C PHE A 134 -15.21 1.57 2.72
N ALA A 135 -15.93 1.83 3.81
CA ALA A 135 -16.01 3.16 4.41
C ALA A 135 -14.63 3.66 4.87
N ALA A 136 -13.83 2.81 5.50
CA ALA A 136 -12.47 3.14 5.92
C ALA A 136 -11.57 3.49 4.72
N SER A 137 -11.58 2.65 3.67
CA SER A 137 -10.77 2.91 2.47
C SER A 137 -11.23 4.16 1.72
N MET A 138 -12.53 4.44 1.68
CA MET A 138 -13.07 5.66 1.10
C MET A 138 -12.64 6.90 1.90
N ILE A 139 -12.70 6.87 3.23
CA ILE A 139 -12.28 7.99 4.09
C ILE A 139 -10.79 8.30 3.88
N PHE A 140 -9.92 7.29 3.90
CA PHE A 140 -8.49 7.47 3.64
C PHE A 140 -8.22 8.06 2.25
N THR A 141 -8.89 7.51 1.23
CA THR A 141 -8.75 8.00 -0.14
C THR A 141 -9.18 9.46 -0.26
N LEU A 142 -10.33 9.83 0.33
CA LEU A 142 -10.82 11.21 0.33
C LEU A 142 -9.88 12.17 1.07
N ILE A 143 -9.30 11.76 2.19
CA ILE A 143 -8.34 12.58 2.95
C ILE A 143 -7.09 12.84 2.09
N LEU A 144 -6.51 11.80 1.50
CA LEU A 144 -5.31 11.94 0.67
C LEU A 144 -5.56 12.78 -0.58
N LEU A 145 -6.68 12.57 -1.26
CA LEU A 145 -7.06 13.38 -2.43
C LEU A 145 -7.33 14.84 -2.05
N ARG A 146 -7.92 15.10 -0.88
CA ARG A 146 -8.11 16.49 -0.39
C ARG A 146 -6.79 17.16 -0.05
N GLN A 147 -5.84 16.44 0.56
CA GLN A 147 -4.51 16.97 0.83
C GLN A 147 -3.75 17.28 -0.45
N PHE A 148 -3.88 16.43 -1.47
CA PHE A 148 -3.30 16.65 -2.78
C PHE A 148 -3.84 17.92 -3.46
N ARG A 149 -5.17 18.08 -3.54
CA ARG A 149 -5.79 19.27 -4.14
C ARG A 149 -5.35 20.57 -3.46
N ARG A 150 -5.24 20.57 -2.13
CA ARG A 150 -4.73 21.72 -1.37
C ARG A 150 -3.26 22.04 -1.65
N ALA A 151 -2.45 21.02 -1.91
CA ALA A 151 -1.04 21.22 -2.26
C ALA A 151 -0.90 21.82 -3.66
N GLU A 152 -1.79 21.45 -4.59
CA GLU A 152 -1.84 22.02 -5.95
C GLU A 152 -2.31 23.48 -5.94
N GLU A 153 -3.23 23.86 -5.05
CA GLU A 153 -3.70 25.24 -4.86
C GLU A 153 -2.67 26.18 -4.20
N ALA A 154 -1.61 25.63 -3.59
CA ALA A 154 -0.61 26.37 -2.82
C ALA A 154 0.73 26.61 -3.55
N VAL A 155 0.91 26.02 -4.74
CA VAL A 155 2.10 26.13 -5.61
C VAL A 155 1.80 27.08 -6.76
#